data_AF-A0A329YI36-F1
#
_entry.id   AF-A0A329YI36-F1
#
_cell.length_a   1.000
_cell.length_b   1.000
_cell.length_c   1.000
_cell.angle_alpha   90.00
_cell.angle_beta   90.00
_cell.angle_gamma   90.00
#
_symmetry.space_group_name_H-M   'P 1'
#
loop_
_entity.id
_entity.type
_entity.pdbx_description
1 polymer ?
#
loop_
_entity_poly.entity_id
_entity_poly.type
_entity_poly.pdbx_seq_one_letter_code
_entity_poly.pdbx_strand_id
1 'polypeptide(L)'
;MATRHDADPKALLAARRREAAKPGRQKTSGRGSGLTPKVRKAIEALVFDDRLAPAARLKEAAEHVGLSVSSLRTAMLKPAVDAFYRTQLTLYRNGERAQSLRTLAEIRDDPRLKGNAAGATAQIKAAERLAFDQPGQAVNVNVGVDVSVTTPGYVIDLTEPERPKVIEHRKDDVLLPVDEVLEFPPQPMRETSEEF
;
A
#
# COMPACT_ATOMS: atom_id res chain seq x y z
N MET A 1 17.26 -45.32 21.82
CA MET A 1 18.11 -44.24 21.27
C MET A 1 17.33 -42.94 21.35
N ALA A 2 17.63 -42.08 22.33
CA ALA A 2 16.90 -40.82 22.51
C ALA A 2 17.25 -39.83 21.38
N THR A 3 16.23 -39.35 20.67
CA THR A 3 16.36 -38.32 19.63
C THR A 3 16.91 -37.03 20.25
N ARG A 4 18.10 -36.60 19.83
CA ARG A 4 18.70 -35.34 20.27
C ARG A 4 17.87 -34.19 19.70
N HIS A 5 17.05 -33.57 20.53
CA HIS A 5 16.18 -32.44 20.16
C HIS A 5 16.94 -31.14 19.81
N ASP A 6 18.28 -31.16 19.83
CA ASP A 6 19.14 -30.02 19.55
C ASP A 6 19.15 -29.60 18.07
N ALA A 7 18.74 -30.49 17.16
CA ALA A 7 18.72 -30.24 15.72
C ALA A 7 17.33 -29.90 15.15
N ASP A 8 16.27 -29.92 15.97
CA ASP A 8 14.92 -29.65 15.49
C ASP A 8 14.72 -28.15 15.20
N PRO A 9 14.34 -27.76 13.97
CA PRO A 9 14.21 -26.35 13.59
C PRO A 9 13.14 -25.61 14.42
N LYS A 10 12.09 -26.33 14.85
CA LYS A 10 11.07 -25.80 15.75
C LYS A 10 11.60 -25.54 17.17
N ALA A 11 12.47 -26.43 17.68
CA ALA A 11 13.09 -26.26 18.99
C ALA A 11 14.06 -25.09 19.00
N LEU A 12 14.83 -24.89 17.93
CA LEU A 12 15.71 -23.73 17.75
C LEU A 12 14.94 -22.41 17.67
N LEU A 13 13.83 -22.36 16.92
CA LEU A 13 12.97 -21.17 16.86
C LEU A 13 12.33 -20.85 18.21
N ALA A 14 11.86 -21.87 18.93
CA ALA A 14 11.31 -21.71 20.28
C ALA A 14 12.37 -21.24 21.29
N ALA A 15 13.60 -21.78 21.20
CA ALA A 15 14.73 -21.33 22.00
C ALA A 15 15.08 -19.87 21.68
N ARG A 16 15.14 -19.48 20.41
CA ARG A 16 15.41 -18.10 19.98
C ARG A 16 14.35 -17.12 20.48
N ARG A 17 13.07 -17.52 20.47
CA ARG A 17 11.96 -16.73 21.03
C ARG A 17 12.05 -16.60 22.55
N ARG A 18 12.38 -17.69 23.25
CA ARG A 18 12.60 -17.69 24.71
C ARG A 18 13.82 -16.84 25.10
N GLU A 19 14.89 -16.87 24.31
CA GLU A 19 16.06 -16.02 24.51
C GLU A 19 15.78 -14.55 24.19
N ALA A 20 15.02 -14.25 23.13
CA ALA A 20 14.60 -12.89 22.80
C ALA A 20 13.64 -12.31 23.85
N ALA A 21 12.82 -13.15 24.49
CA ALA A 21 11.90 -12.76 25.55
C ALA A 21 12.57 -12.63 26.93
N LYS A 22 13.87 -12.94 27.08
CA LYS A 22 14.57 -12.77 28.37
C LYS A 22 14.55 -11.28 28.77
N PRO A 23 13.97 -10.94 29.93
CA PRO A 23 13.89 -9.55 30.38
C PRO A 23 15.29 -8.98 30.60
N GLY A 24 15.57 -7.82 29.98
CA GLY A 24 16.79 -7.04 30.23
C GLY A 24 17.78 -6.89 29.07
N ARG A 25 17.66 -7.65 27.97
CA ARG A 25 18.56 -7.54 26.81
C ARG A 25 18.25 -6.34 25.91
N GLN A 26 16.97 -6.08 25.68
CA GLN A 26 16.51 -4.87 24.98
C GLN A 26 15.80 -3.97 25.97
N LYS A 27 16.52 -2.95 26.44
CA LYS A 27 15.92 -1.91 27.30
C LYS A 27 15.32 -0.84 26.41
N THR A 28 14.06 -0.51 26.64
CA THR A 28 13.35 0.57 25.94
C THR A 28 13.86 1.95 26.37
N SER A 29 14.42 2.07 27.57
CA SER A 29 15.04 3.30 28.08
C SER A 29 16.11 3.02 29.14
N GLY A 30 16.90 4.04 29.48
CA GLY A 30 17.92 3.96 30.54
C GLY A 30 19.28 3.40 30.10
N ARG A 31 20.14 3.08 31.08
CA ARG A 31 21.53 2.65 30.84
C ARG A 31 21.56 1.31 30.08
N GLY A 32 22.13 1.33 28.88
CA GLY A 32 22.19 0.19 27.96
C GLY A 32 21.18 0.24 26.80
N SER A 33 20.15 1.10 26.85
CA SER A 33 19.20 1.28 25.73
C SER A 33 19.79 2.10 24.57
N GLY A 34 20.78 2.96 24.86
CA GLY A 34 21.28 3.96 23.92
C GLY A 34 20.46 5.25 23.87
N LEU A 35 19.25 5.26 24.43
CA LEU A 35 18.42 6.44 24.56
C LEU A 35 18.81 7.23 25.82
N THR A 36 19.88 8.01 25.71
CA THR A 36 20.29 8.95 26.76
C THR A 36 19.42 10.22 26.69
N PRO A 37 19.31 11.00 27.78
CA PRO A 37 18.55 12.26 27.76
C PRO A 37 19.03 13.24 26.67
N LYS A 38 20.33 13.25 26.36
CA LYS A 38 20.88 14.05 25.27
C LYS A 38 20.40 13.58 23.90
N VAL A 39 20.47 12.28 23.62
CA VAL A 39 19.99 11.71 22.36
C VAL A 39 18.49 11.93 22.18
N ARG A 40 17.72 11.84 23.27
CA ARG A 40 16.29 12.15 23.27
C ARG A 40 16.02 13.59 22.81
N LYS A 41 16.66 14.57 23.44
CA LYS A 41 16.53 16.00 23.07
C LYS A 41 16.98 16.28 21.64
N ALA A 42 18.05 15.62 21.18
CA ALA A 42 18.54 15.79 19.81
C ALA A 42 17.51 15.28 18.79
N ILE A 43 16.83 14.17 19.08
CA ILE A 43 15.77 13.63 18.22
C ILE A 43 14.51 14.50 18.24
N GLU A 44 14.16 15.05 19.40
CA GLU A 44 13.05 16.00 19.51
C GLU A 44 13.32 17.27 18.67
N ALA A 45 14.53 17.85 18.78
CA ALA A 45 14.94 18.97 17.94
C ALA A 45 14.95 18.61 16.45
N LEU A 46 15.44 17.42 16.10
CA LEU A 46 15.44 16.95 14.72
C LEU A 46 14.04 16.91 14.09
N VAL A 47 13.01 16.56 14.87
CA VAL A 47 11.64 16.38 14.37
C VAL A 47 10.82 17.68 14.45
N PHE A 48 10.92 18.44 15.53
CA PHE A 48 10.00 19.57 15.81
C PHE A 48 10.57 20.96 15.61
N ASP A 49 11.89 21.11 15.49
CA ASP A 49 12.48 22.44 15.34
C ASP A 49 12.56 22.81 13.85
N ASP A 50 11.72 23.76 13.46
CA ASP A 50 11.58 24.27 12.09
C ASP A 50 12.68 25.26 11.71
N ARG A 51 13.52 25.69 12.67
CA ARG A 51 14.62 26.63 12.43
C ARG A 51 15.82 25.96 11.76
N LEU A 52 15.90 24.63 11.82
CA LEU A 52 17.02 23.89 11.27
C LEU A 52 16.95 23.80 9.75
N ALA A 53 18.10 23.98 9.10
CA ALA A 53 18.19 23.85 7.65
C ALA A 53 17.96 22.38 7.24
N PRO A 54 17.15 22.09 6.21
CA PRO A 54 16.81 20.71 5.85
C PRO A 54 18.04 19.88 5.47
N ALA A 55 19.04 20.48 4.83
CA ALA A 55 20.28 19.80 4.44
C ALA A 55 21.21 19.51 5.62
N ALA A 56 21.18 20.32 6.68
CA ALA A 56 22.07 20.23 7.83
C ALA A 56 21.35 19.84 9.13
N ARG A 57 20.07 19.47 9.05
CA ARG A 57 19.19 19.22 10.20
C ARG A 57 19.79 18.26 11.22
N LEU A 58 20.39 17.17 10.74
CA LEU A 58 21.04 16.18 11.61
C LEU A 58 22.29 16.73 12.32
N LYS A 59 23.04 17.60 11.64
CA LYS A 59 24.26 18.20 12.18
C LYS A 59 23.90 19.25 13.24
N GLU A 60 23.04 20.18 12.89
CA GLU A 60 22.57 21.25 13.77
C GLU A 60 21.84 20.69 15.02
N ALA A 61 21.02 19.65 14.87
CA ALA A 61 20.35 19.00 16.00
C ALA A 61 21.35 18.32 16.97
N ALA A 62 22.42 17.74 16.43
CA ALA A 62 23.49 17.16 17.26
C ALA A 62 24.27 18.26 18.00
N GLU A 63 24.61 19.35 17.31
CA GLU A 63 25.34 20.49 17.86
C GLU A 63 24.54 21.20 18.97
N HIS A 64 23.23 21.34 18.80
CA HIS A 64 22.33 21.93 19.80
C HIS A 64 22.37 21.22 21.16
N VAL A 65 22.75 19.94 21.19
CA VAL A 65 22.84 19.12 22.42
C VAL A 65 24.29 18.78 22.79
N GLY A 66 25.26 19.33 22.08
CA GLY A 66 26.69 19.08 22.29
C GLY A 66 27.10 17.64 21.98
N LEU A 67 26.50 17.03 20.94
CA LEU A 67 26.87 15.73 20.41
C LEU A 67 27.53 15.88 19.04
N SER A 68 28.45 14.97 18.71
CA SER A 68 28.98 14.91 17.34
C SER A 68 27.96 14.24 16.42
N VAL A 69 27.93 14.65 15.15
CA VAL A 69 27.05 14.04 14.14
C VAL A 69 27.28 12.53 14.03
N SER A 70 28.54 12.10 14.09
CA SER A 70 28.90 10.68 14.07
C SER A 70 28.27 9.93 15.25
N SER A 71 28.35 10.50 16.46
CA SER A 71 27.75 9.88 17.65
C SER A 71 26.22 9.77 17.57
N LEU A 72 25.55 10.77 16.99
CA LEU A 72 24.10 10.74 16.81
C LEU A 72 23.71 9.67 15.78
N ARG A 73 24.44 9.55 14.67
CA ARG A 73 24.23 8.46 13.69
C ARG A 73 24.41 7.09 14.32
N THR A 74 25.47 6.87 15.08
CA THR A 74 25.69 5.60 15.80
C THR A 74 24.59 5.33 16.84
N ALA A 75 24.06 6.37 17.48
CA ALA A 75 22.94 6.22 18.41
C ALA A 75 21.65 5.81 17.69
N MET A 76 21.37 6.38 16.52
CA MET A 76 20.17 6.04 15.72
C MET A 76 20.16 4.59 15.22
N LEU A 77 21.32 3.94 15.07
CA LEU A 77 21.39 2.51 14.74
C LEU A 77 20.86 1.60 15.86
N LYS A 78 20.67 2.13 17.08
CA LYS A 78 20.18 1.34 18.21
C LYS A 78 18.64 1.22 18.13
N PRO A 79 18.07 0.01 18.31
CA PRO A 79 16.63 -0.20 18.15
C PRO A 79 15.75 0.68 19.03
N ALA A 80 16.16 0.96 20.26
CA ALA A 80 15.39 1.82 21.17
C ALA A 80 15.32 3.28 20.68
N VAL A 81 16.37 3.75 20.03
CA VAL A 81 16.47 5.12 19.50
C VAL A 81 15.65 5.25 18.21
N ASP A 82 15.74 4.26 17.31
CA ASP A 82 14.90 4.18 16.11
C ASP A 82 13.40 4.09 16.46
N ALA A 83 13.03 3.25 17.44
CA ALA A 83 11.65 3.19 17.92
C ALA A 83 11.14 4.53 18.47
N PHE A 84 11.98 5.24 19.24
CA PHE A 84 11.64 6.57 19.73
C PHE A 84 11.47 7.57 18.59
N TYR A 85 12.38 7.60 17.62
CA TYR A 85 12.29 8.46 16.44
C TYR A 85 11.01 8.23 15.64
N ARG A 86 10.62 6.97 15.39
CA ARG A 86 9.36 6.63 14.71
C ARG A 86 8.13 7.08 15.48
N THR A 87 8.18 6.97 16.81
CA THR A 87 7.11 7.48 17.69
C THR A 87 6.96 8.99 17.51
N GLN A 88 8.07 9.74 17.50
CA GLN A 88 8.05 11.18 17.28
C GLN A 88 7.52 11.56 15.89
N LEU A 89 7.92 10.86 14.83
CA LEU A 89 7.35 11.07 13.49
C LEU A 89 5.85 10.79 13.44
N THR A 90 5.37 9.81 14.20
CA THR A 90 3.94 9.50 14.28
C THR A 90 3.18 10.62 14.98
N LEU A 91 3.73 11.15 16.08
CA LEU A 91 3.17 12.30 16.78
C LEU A 91 3.15 13.55 15.89
N TYR A 92 4.24 13.83 15.18
CA TYR A 92 4.33 14.92 14.22
C TYR A 92 3.24 14.80 13.14
N ARG A 93 3.12 13.63 12.50
CA ARG A 93 2.06 13.37 11.51
C ARG A 93 0.65 13.53 12.07
N ASN A 94 0.42 13.11 13.31
CA ASN A 94 -0.88 13.27 13.96
C ASN A 94 -1.19 14.76 14.22
N GLY A 95 -0.20 15.56 14.58
CA GLY A 95 -0.32 17.02 14.69
C GLY A 95 -0.64 17.66 13.33
N GLU A 96 0.11 17.30 12.29
CA GLU A 96 -0.09 17.80 10.92
C GLU A 96 -1.47 17.44 10.35
N ARG A 97 -2.03 16.28 10.71
CA ARG A 97 -3.41 15.92 10.34
C ARG A 97 -4.42 16.92 10.89
N ALA A 98 -4.29 17.31 12.16
CA ALA A 98 -5.18 18.30 12.75
C ALA A 98 -5.05 19.67 12.08
N GLN A 99 -3.82 20.08 11.75
CA GLN A 99 -3.59 21.33 11.02
C GLN A 99 -4.15 21.27 9.59
N SER A 100 -3.98 20.14 8.90
CA SER A 100 -4.54 19.91 7.56
C SER A 100 -6.07 20.01 7.54
N LEU A 101 -6.73 19.45 8.56
CA LEU A 101 -8.19 19.55 8.69
C LEU A 101 -8.66 21.01 8.87
N ARG A 102 -7.91 21.82 9.63
CA ARG A 102 -8.20 23.26 9.76
C ARG A 102 -8.04 23.99 8.43
N THR A 103 -6.95 23.75 7.72
CA THR A 103 -6.73 24.35 6.40
C THR A 103 -7.80 23.94 5.38
N LEU A 104 -8.29 22.69 5.42
CA LEU A 104 -9.41 22.27 4.59
C LEU A 104 -10.71 23.00 4.94
N ALA A 105 -10.98 23.25 6.22
CA ALA A 105 -12.13 24.04 6.64
C ALA A 105 -12.02 25.49 6.17
N GLU A 106 -10.83 26.09 6.27
CA GLU A 106 -10.56 27.44 5.76
C GLU A 106 -10.76 27.54 4.24
N ILE A 107 -10.26 26.57 3.47
CA ILE A 107 -10.44 26.52 2.00
C ILE A 107 -11.93 26.41 1.64
N ARG A 108 -12.69 25.56 2.36
CA ARG A 108 -14.13 25.39 2.14
C ARG A 108 -14.89 26.70 2.36
N ASP A 109 -14.52 27.43 3.40
CA ASP A 109 -15.24 28.63 3.86
C ASP A 109 -14.77 29.93 3.16
N ASP A 110 -13.65 29.91 2.43
CA ASP A 110 -13.07 31.10 1.78
C ASP A 110 -13.97 31.65 0.64
N PRO A 111 -14.61 32.82 0.79
CA PRO A 111 -15.50 33.38 -0.23
C PRO A 111 -14.76 33.81 -1.51
N ARG A 112 -13.44 34.06 -1.45
CA ARG A 112 -12.65 34.57 -2.58
C ARG A 112 -12.46 33.52 -3.69
N LEU A 113 -12.55 32.24 -3.34
CA LEU A 113 -12.37 31.13 -4.28
C LEU A 113 -13.59 30.88 -5.18
N LYS A 114 -14.75 31.50 -4.89
CA LYS A 114 -15.98 31.33 -5.68
C LYS A 114 -15.92 31.95 -7.08
N GLY A 115 -15.09 32.96 -7.28
CA GLY A 115 -14.98 33.68 -8.55
C GLY A 115 -14.16 32.96 -9.64
N ASN A 116 -13.46 31.88 -9.29
CA ASN A 116 -12.61 31.11 -10.20
C ASN A 116 -13.05 29.64 -10.22
N ALA A 117 -13.22 29.05 -11.41
CA ALA A 117 -13.56 27.63 -11.55
C ALA A 117 -12.56 26.71 -10.82
N ALA A 118 -11.27 27.06 -10.81
CA ALA A 118 -10.26 26.33 -10.05
C ALA A 118 -10.46 26.45 -8.53
N GLY A 119 -10.92 27.61 -8.05
CA GLY A 119 -11.23 27.83 -6.63
C GLY A 119 -12.50 27.11 -6.18
N ALA A 120 -13.55 27.14 -7.01
CA ALA A 120 -14.79 26.41 -6.75
C ALA A 120 -14.57 24.88 -6.70
N THR A 121 -13.74 24.33 -7.59
CA THR A 121 -13.38 22.90 -7.52
C THR A 121 -12.54 22.56 -6.30
N ALA A 122 -11.65 23.45 -5.85
CA ALA A 122 -10.90 23.27 -4.60
C ALA A 122 -11.82 23.26 -3.37
N GLN A 123 -12.83 24.13 -3.32
CA GLN A 123 -13.85 24.15 -2.27
C GLN A 123 -14.67 22.86 -2.21
N ILE A 124 -15.14 22.38 -3.38
CA ILE A 124 -15.91 21.14 -3.46
C ILE A 124 -15.07 19.97 -2.97
N LYS A 125 -13.81 19.87 -3.41
CA LYS A 125 -12.88 18.83 -2.94
C LYS A 125 -12.61 18.93 -1.43
N ALA A 126 -12.47 20.13 -0.89
CA ALA A 126 -12.28 20.32 0.55
C ALA A 126 -13.54 19.92 1.34
N ALA A 127 -14.72 20.28 0.85
CA ALA A 127 -16.00 19.87 1.45
C ALA A 127 -16.17 18.34 1.40
N GLU A 128 -15.86 17.70 0.28
CA GLU A 128 -15.93 16.24 0.12
C GLU A 128 -14.99 15.53 1.09
N ARG A 129 -13.75 16.02 1.23
CA ARG A 129 -12.74 15.46 2.15
C ARG A 129 -13.09 15.64 3.63
N LEU A 130 -13.89 16.65 3.97
CA LEU A 130 -14.37 16.88 5.34
C LEU A 130 -15.64 16.09 5.65
N ALA A 131 -16.52 15.90 4.66
CA ALA A 131 -17.79 15.20 4.84
C ALA A 131 -17.63 13.68 4.87
N PHE A 132 -16.70 13.16 4.07
CA PHE A 132 -16.43 11.73 3.98
C PHE A 132 -15.01 11.44 4.42
N ASP A 133 -14.89 10.69 5.53
CA ASP A 133 -13.65 9.99 5.82
C ASP A 133 -13.41 9.02 4.66
N GLN A 134 -12.31 9.20 3.92
CA GLN A 134 -11.95 8.21 2.90
C GLN A 134 -11.85 6.85 3.60
N PRO A 135 -12.60 5.82 3.15
CA PRO A 135 -12.48 4.49 3.73
C PRO A 135 -11.01 4.12 3.68
N GLY A 136 -10.46 3.88 4.87
CA GLY A 136 -9.02 3.87 5.11
C GLY A 136 -8.29 3.10 4.03
N GLN A 137 -7.21 3.68 3.52
CA GLN A 137 -6.28 3.06 2.59
C GLN A 137 -6.07 1.61 3.03
N ALA A 138 -6.75 0.67 2.34
CA ALA A 138 -6.75 -0.73 2.73
C ALA A 138 -5.31 -1.20 2.56
N VAL A 139 -4.58 -1.26 3.68
CA VAL A 139 -3.25 -1.84 3.69
C VAL A 139 -3.46 -3.33 3.48
N ASN A 140 -3.48 -3.74 2.21
CA ASN A 140 -3.48 -5.13 1.82
C ASN A 140 -2.12 -5.70 2.21
N VAL A 141 -1.97 -6.12 3.47
CA VAL A 141 -0.78 -6.82 3.93
C VAL A 141 -0.85 -8.23 3.36
N ASN A 142 -0.41 -8.38 2.11
CA ASN A 142 -0.20 -9.69 1.53
C ASN A 142 1.05 -10.27 2.18
N VAL A 143 0.88 -10.97 3.31
CA VAL A 143 1.95 -11.78 3.88
C VAL A 143 2.13 -12.94 2.92
N GLY A 144 3.17 -12.88 2.10
CA GLY A 144 3.67 -14.02 1.33
C GLY A 144 4.12 -15.12 2.27
N VAL A 145 3.17 -15.83 2.86
CA VAL A 145 3.38 -17.10 3.52
C VAL A 145 3.55 -18.09 2.37
N ASP A 146 4.80 -18.22 1.92
CA ASP A 146 5.24 -19.35 1.09
C ASP A 146 5.29 -20.59 1.99
N VAL A 147 4.12 -20.96 2.53
CA VAL A 147 3.89 -22.33 2.98
C VAL A 147 3.44 -22.99 1.70
N SER A 148 4.34 -23.79 1.13
CA SER A 148 3.99 -24.88 0.23
C SER A 148 3.01 -25.81 0.96
N VAL A 149 1.75 -25.36 1.08
CA VAL A 149 0.61 -26.23 1.33
C VAL A 149 0.45 -26.93 0.00
N THR A 150 1.05 -28.09 -0.11
CA THR A 150 0.78 -29.07 -1.17
C THR A 150 -0.70 -29.40 -1.08
N THR A 151 -1.52 -28.56 -1.71
CA THR A 151 -2.93 -28.85 -1.97
C THR A 151 -2.86 -29.97 -3.01
N PRO A 152 -3.33 -31.20 -2.72
CA PRO A 152 -3.28 -32.28 -3.70
C PRO A 152 -4.10 -31.82 -4.92
N GLY A 153 -3.39 -31.54 -6.02
CA GLY A 153 -3.99 -31.14 -7.29
C GLY A 153 -4.59 -32.36 -7.96
N TYR A 154 -5.77 -32.19 -8.56
CA TYR A 154 -6.32 -33.18 -9.47
C TYR A 154 -5.56 -33.14 -10.80
N VAL A 155 -5.18 -34.32 -11.29
CA VAL A 155 -4.63 -34.49 -12.65
C VAL A 155 -5.82 -34.84 -13.56
N ILE A 156 -6.16 -33.94 -14.48
CA ILE A 156 -7.14 -34.21 -15.54
C ILE A 156 -6.37 -34.83 -16.70
N ASP A 157 -6.65 -36.09 -16.99
CA ASP A 157 -6.11 -36.76 -18.18
C ASP A 157 -6.90 -36.28 -19.41
N LEU A 158 -6.18 -35.70 -20.38
CA LEU A 158 -6.74 -35.14 -21.61
C LEU A 158 -6.48 -36.05 -22.81
N THR A 159 -6.14 -37.33 -22.59
CA THR A 159 -6.13 -38.29 -23.70
C THR A 159 -7.52 -38.38 -24.31
N GLU A 160 -7.63 -38.02 -25.59
CA GLU A 160 -8.89 -38.06 -26.32
C GLU A 160 -9.45 -39.49 -26.30
N PRO A 161 -10.69 -39.71 -25.84
CA PRO A 161 -11.31 -41.02 -26.00
C PRO A 161 -11.51 -41.27 -27.49
N GLU A 162 -11.05 -42.42 -27.98
CA GLU A 162 -11.27 -42.86 -29.36
C GLU A 162 -12.76 -42.71 -29.72
N ARG A 163 -13.06 -41.73 -30.58
CA ARG A 163 -14.40 -41.55 -31.10
C ARG A 163 -14.70 -42.76 -32.01
N PRO A 164 -15.83 -43.46 -31.85
CA PRO A 164 -16.20 -44.51 -32.78
C PRO A 164 -16.37 -43.89 -34.17
N LYS A 165 -15.68 -44.46 -35.16
CA LYS A 165 -15.74 -44.03 -36.56
C LYS A 165 -17.19 -44.05 -37.02
N VAL A 166 -17.74 -42.87 -37.29
CA VAL A 166 -19.00 -42.70 -38.01
C VAL A 166 -18.73 -43.08 -39.46
N ILE A 167 -19.53 -44.01 -39.99
CA ILE A 167 -19.44 -44.46 -41.38
C ILE A 167 -19.91 -43.30 -42.27
N GLU A 168 -19.01 -42.78 -43.11
CA GLU A 168 -19.33 -41.72 -44.07
C GLU A 168 -20.23 -42.25 -45.19
N HIS A 169 -21.42 -41.65 -45.34
CA HIS A 169 -22.24 -41.80 -46.54
C HIS A 169 -21.74 -40.85 -47.61
N ARG A 170 -20.90 -41.39 -48.50
CA ARG A 170 -20.59 -40.85 -49.82
C ARG A 170 -21.86 -40.57 -50.62
N LYS A 171 -22.07 -39.31 -51.02
CA LYS A 171 -22.77 -38.92 -52.27
C LYS A 171 -22.26 -37.56 -52.75
N ASP A 172 -21.23 -37.64 -53.58
CA ASP A 172 -21.04 -36.99 -54.88
C ASP A 172 -21.54 -35.54 -55.11
N ASP A 173 -20.58 -34.75 -55.57
CA ASP A 173 -20.58 -33.40 -56.13
C ASP A 173 -21.87 -32.97 -56.88
N VAL A 174 -22.43 -31.83 -56.46
CA VAL A 174 -23.21 -30.95 -57.34
C VAL A 174 -22.69 -29.52 -57.15
N LEU A 175 -21.85 -29.09 -58.08
CA LEU A 175 -21.49 -27.69 -58.31
C LEU A 175 -22.73 -26.96 -58.85
N LEU A 176 -23.15 -25.86 -58.21
CA LEU A 176 -24.03 -24.85 -58.80
C LEU A 176 -23.27 -23.51 -58.90
N PRO A 177 -23.38 -22.82 -60.04
CA PRO A 177 -22.52 -21.69 -60.41
C PRO A 177 -22.79 -20.42 -59.60
N VAL A 178 -21.71 -19.68 -59.31
CA VAL A 178 -21.71 -18.35 -58.71
C VAL A 178 -22.06 -17.34 -59.79
N ASP A 179 -23.35 -17.11 -60.04
CA ASP A 179 -23.87 -15.94 -60.74
C ASP A 179 -25.39 -15.83 -60.49
N GLU A 180 -25.76 -15.31 -59.32
CA GLU A 180 -27.04 -14.62 -59.14
C GLU A 180 -26.90 -13.65 -57.96
N VAL A 181 -26.48 -12.44 -58.32
CA VAL A 181 -26.55 -11.24 -57.50
C VAL A 181 -28.04 -10.97 -57.24
N LEU A 182 -28.55 -11.43 -56.09
CA LEU A 182 -29.82 -10.94 -55.55
C LEU A 182 -29.57 -9.58 -54.89
N GLU A 183 -29.52 -8.56 -55.73
CA GLU A 183 -29.73 -7.16 -55.38
C GLU A 183 -31.00 -7.05 -54.53
N PHE A 184 -30.85 -6.77 -53.23
CA PHE A 184 -31.96 -6.24 -52.44
C PHE A 184 -32.15 -4.78 -52.82
N PRO A 185 -33.25 -4.38 -53.49
CA PRO A 185 -33.50 -2.96 -53.74
C PRO A 185 -33.81 -2.24 -52.41
N PRO A 186 -33.32 -1.01 -52.19
CA PRO A 186 -33.66 -0.23 -51.00
C PRO A 186 -35.15 0.09 -51.01
N GLN A 187 -35.85 -0.27 -49.92
CA GLN A 187 -37.26 0.09 -49.76
C GLN A 187 -37.39 1.62 -49.58
N PRO A 188 -38.23 2.30 -50.39
CA PRO A 188 -38.46 3.73 -50.25
C PRO A 188 -39.32 4.06 -49.02
N MET A 189 -39.02 5.21 -48.44
CA MET A 189 -39.66 5.83 -47.28
C MET A 189 -41.18 5.94 -47.44
N ARG A 190 -41.94 5.66 -46.38
CA ARG A 190 -43.32 6.15 -46.25
C ARG A 190 -43.32 7.45 -45.47
N GLU A 191 -43.39 8.54 -46.22
CA GLU A 191 -43.99 9.79 -45.76
C GLU A 191 -45.48 9.51 -45.49
N THR A 192 -45.95 9.76 -44.27
CA THR A 192 -47.38 9.99 -44.04
C THR A 192 -47.56 11.49 -43.88
N SER A 193 -48.19 12.06 -44.91
CA SER A 193 -48.66 13.43 -45.00
C SER A 193 -49.69 13.77 -43.92
N GLU A 194 -49.70 15.07 -43.66
CA GLU A 194 -50.62 15.90 -42.89
C GLU A 194 -52.12 15.53 -42.96
N GLU A 195 -52.83 15.74 -41.85
CA GLU A 195 -53.97 16.68 -41.70
C GLU A 195 -54.88 16.24 -40.53
N PHE A 196 -54.94 17.06 -39.48
CA PHE A 196 -56.13 17.63 -38.83
C PHE A 196 -55.73 18.36 -37.53
#